data_AF-Q6Z9J0-F1
#
_entry.id   AF-Q6Z9J0-F1
#
_cell.length_a   1.000
_cell.length_b   1.000
_cell.length_c   1.000
_cell.angle_alpha   90.00
_cell.angle_beta   90.00
_cell.angle_gamma   90.00
#
_symmetry.space_group_name_H-M   'P 1'
#
loop_
_entity.id
_entity.type
_entity.pdbx_description
1 polymer ?
#
loop_
_entity_poly.entity_id
_entity_poly.type
_entity_poly.pdbx_seq_one_letter_code
_entity_poly.pdbx_strand_id
1 'polypeptide(L)'
;MDEWRSGLKALRADTINKLKKAFPELVQEVTRPSNFQDFYPYAFRYCLTEDKKKCIEIPVACELLNLVLGLQFRPQVDKLVNYLKVLIDYTFGSLDKLPIT
;
A
#
# COMPACT_ATOMS: atom_id res chain seq x y z
N MET A 1 17.61 -12.50 2.03
CA MET A 1 18.99 -11.93 1.99
C MET A 1 19.32 -11.40 0.60
N ASP A 2 18.99 -12.13 -0.47
CA ASP A 2 19.30 -11.72 -1.85
C ASP A 2 18.53 -10.48 -2.33
N GLU A 3 17.28 -10.31 -1.89
CA GLU A 3 16.47 -9.13 -2.22
C GLU A 3 17.13 -7.83 -1.74
N TRP A 4 17.66 -7.83 -0.52
CA TRP A 4 18.31 -6.65 0.05
C TRP A 4 19.60 -6.30 -0.68
N ARG A 5 20.44 -7.30 -0.98
CA ARG A 5 21.69 -7.11 -1.72
C ARG A 5 21.43 -6.65 -3.16
N SER A 6 20.46 -7.27 -3.82
CA SER A 6 20.10 -6.94 -5.20
C SER A 6 19.49 -5.54 -5.30
N GLY A 7 18.60 -5.19 -4.36
CA GLY A 7 17.99 -3.86 -4.28
C GLY A 7 19.02 -2.75 -4.04
N LEU A 8 19.91 -2.92 -3.05
CA LEU A 8 20.96 -1.92 -2.80
C LEU A 8 21.94 -1.78 -3.97
N LYS A 9 22.24 -2.88 -4.68
CA LYS A 9 23.07 -2.85 -5.89
C LYS A 9 22.39 -2.12 -7.03
N ALA A 10 21.10 -2.35 -7.27
CA ALA A 10 20.31 -1.65 -8.28
C ALA A 10 20.24 -0.13 -7.99
N LEU A 11 20.07 0.23 -6.71
CA LEU A 11 20.06 1.61 -6.24
C LEU A 11 21.45 2.26 -6.15
N ARG A 12 22.53 1.50 -6.41
CA ARG A 12 23.93 1.91 -6.21
C ARG A 12 24.18 2.53 -4.81
N ALA A 13 23.44 2.03 -3.81
CA ALA A 13 23.35 2.59 -2.47
C ALA A 13 23.95 1.62 -1.43
N ASP A 14 25.24 1.35 -1.52
CA ASP A 14 25.98 0.44 -0.61
C ASP A 14 26.21 0.99 0.82
N THR A 15 25.75 2.21 1.11
CA THR A 15 25.83 2.85 2.44
C THR A 15 24.53 3.54 2.81
N ILE A 16 24.28 3.70 4.11
CA ILE A 16 23.09 4.41 4.63
C ILE A 16 22.98 5.82 4.05
N ASN A 17 24.10 6.53 3.91
CA ASN A 17 24.11 7.87 3.34
C ASN A 17 23.72 7.89 1.85
N LYS A 18 24.17 6.92 1.06
CA LYS A 18 23.76 6.80 -0.35
C LYS A 18 22.28 6.40 -0.46
N LEU A 19 21.79 5.52 0.42
CA LEU A 19 20.38 5.15 0.46
C LEU A 19 19.48 6.37 0.73
N LYS A 20 19.83 7.18 1.73
CA LYS A 20 19.13 8.44 2.03
C LYS A 20 19.09 9.41 0.84
N LYS A 21 20.16 9.45 0.03
CA LYS A 21 20.21 10.27 -1.19
C LYS A 21 19.41 9.71 -2.35
N ALA A 22 19.25 8.37 -2.43
CA ALA A 22 18.46 7.71 -3.46
C ALA A 22 16.95 7.79 -3.20
N PHE A 23 16.52 8.06 -1.97
CA PHE A 23 15.09 8.14 -1.61
C PHE A 23 14.27 9.14 -2.46
N PRO A 24 14.71 10.39 -2.65
CA PRO A 24 13.99 11.32 -3.52
C PRO A 24 13.87 10.84 -4.97
N GLU A 25 14.92 10.21 -5.51
CA GLU A 25 14.93 9.66 -6.87
C GLU A 25 13.94 8.49 -6.99
N LEU A 26 13.89 7.61 -5.99
CA LEU A 26 12.90 6.53 -5.90
C LEU A 26 11.46 7.05 -5.89
N VAL A 27 11.18 8.09 -5.09
CA VAL A 27 9.85 8.70 -5.05
C VAL A 27 9.50 9.28 -6.43
N GLN A 28 10.43 9.98 -7.07
CA GLN A 28 10.21 10.48 -8.43
C GLN A 28 9.98 9.34 -9.42
N GLU A 29 10.72 8.24 -9.33
CA GLU A 29 10.59 7.09 -10.21
C GLU A 29 9.20 6.45 -10.11
N VAL A 30 8.71 6.18 -8.90
CA VAL A 30 7.40 5.54 -8.71
C VAL A 30 6.23 6.46 -9.05
N THR A 31 6.42 7.79 -9.03
CA THR A 31 5.39 8.74 -9.45
C THR A 31 5.23 8.87 -10.96
N ARG A 32 6.17 8.32 -11.76
CA ARG A 32 6.06 8.31 -13.22
C ARG A 32 4.92 7.36 -13.63
N PRO A 33 3.99 7.80 -14.51
CA PRO A 33 2.85 6.96 -14.89
C PRO A 33 3.22 5.56 -15.40
N SER A 34 4.29 5.43 -16.18
CA SER A 34 4.78 4.16 -16.71
C SER A 34 5.20 3.18 -15.60
N ASN A 35 5.92 3.68 -14.60
CA ASN A 35 6.45 2.86 -13.52
C ASN A 35 5.38 2.60 -12.46
N PHE A 36 4.45 3.53 -12.29
CA PHE A 36 3.32 3.40 -11.38
C PHE A 36 2.40 2.24 -11.75
N GLN A 37 2.21 1.99 -13.07
CA GLN A 37 1.42 0.87 -13.57
C GLN A 37 1.93 -0.49 -13.09
N ASP A 38 3.25 -0.64 -12.96
CA ASP A 38 3.87 -1.86 -12.43
C ASP A 38 3.98 -1.85 -10.89
N PHE A 39 4.19 -0.67 -10.31
CA PHE A 39 4.36 -0.50 -8.86
C PHE A 39 3.08 -0.78 -8.06
N TYR A 40 1.92 -0.29 -8.51
CA TYR A 40 0.66 -0.45 -7.78
C TYR A 40 0.25 -1.93 -7.63
N PRO A 41 0.24 -2.77 -8.69
CA PRO A 41 -0.03 -4.21 -8.56
C PRO A 41 1.01 -4.93 -7.69
N TYR A 42 2.27 -4.52 -7.77
CA TYR A 42 3.32 -5.06 -6.90
C TYR A 42 3.02 -4.76 -5.42
N ALA A 43 2.68 -3.52 -5.09
CA ALA A 43 2.35 -3.11 -3.71
C ALA A 43 1.11 -3.84 -3.18
N PHE A 44 0.09 -4.01 -4.03
CA PHE A 44 -1.08 -4.82 -3.69
C PHE A 44 -0.69 -6.28 -3.40
N ARG A 45 0.12 -6.90 -4.26
CA ARG A 45 0.60 -8.28 -4.07
C ARG A 45 1.49 -8.43 -2.84
N TYR A 46 2.26 -7.40 -2.50
CA TYR A 46 3.06 -7.36 -1.28
C TYR A 46 2.20 -7.40 -0.01
N CYS A 47 1.01 -6.82 -0.04
CA CYS A 47 0.04 -6.92 1.07
C CYS A 47 -0.68 -8.28 1.15
N LEU A 48 -0.54 -9.17 0.15
CA LEU A 48 -1.12 -10.51 0.14
C LEU A 48 -0.20 -11.56 0.79
N THR A 49 0.65 -11.15 1.74
CA THR A 49 1.73 -11.97 2.32
C THR A 49 1.29 -13.14 3.19
N GLU A 50 -0.02 -13.30 3.46
CA GLU A 50 -0.54 -14.53 4.07
C GLU A 50 -0.99 -15.52 3.00
N ASP A 51 -0.32 -16.67 2.98
CA ASP A 51 -0.62 -17.82 2.13
C ASP A 51 -2.14 -18.08 2.07
N LYS A 52 -2.69 -17.97 0.83
CA LYS A 52 -4.06 -18.32 0.41
C LYS A 52 -5.14 -17.23 0.48
N LYS A 53 -4.87 -16.00 0.92
CA LYS A 53 -5.89 -14.93 0.85
C LYS A 53 -5.95 -14.32 -0.55
N LYS A 54 -7.15 -14.31 -1.15
CA LYS A 54 -7.43 -13.64 -2.45
C LYS A 54 -7.68 -12.14 -2.31
N CYS A 55 -7.86 -11.66 -1.08
CA CYS A 55 -8.23 -10.28 -0.77
C CYS A 55 -7.37 -9.74 0.37
N ILE A 56 -7.08 -8.44 0.30
CA ILE A 56 -6.49 -7.67 1.39
C ILE A 56 -7.60 -7.25 2.35
N GLU A 57 -7.33 -7.29 3.65
CA GLU A 57 -8.25 -6.77 4.66
C GLU A 57 -8.42 -5.26 4.50
N ILE A 58 -9.64 -4.75 4.71
CA ILE A 58 -9.94 -3.32 4.47
C ILE A 58 -9.01 -2.37 5.24
N PRO A 59 -8.63 -2.62 6.52
CA PRO A 59 -7.65 -1.77 7.21
C PRO A 59 -6.30 -1.69 6.47
N VAL A 60 -5.79 -2.82 5.98
CA VAL A 60 -4.53 -2.88 5.22
C VAL A 60 -4.69 -2.22 3.86
N ALA A 61 -5.84 -2.37 3.20
CA ALA A 61 -6.14 -1.68 1.96
C ALA A 61 -6.17 -0.16 2.14
N CYS A 62 -6.75 0.35 3.22
CA CYS A 62 -6.74 1.79 3.54
C CYS A 62 -5.32 2.34 3.69
N GLU A 63 -4.44 1.63 4.39
CA GLU A 63 -3.03 2.03 4.54
C GLU A 63 -2.28 1.96 3.20
N LEU A 64 -2.50 0.92 2.40
CA LEU A 64 -1.94 0.79 1.06
C LEU A 64 -2.36 1.97 0.15
N LEU A 65 -3.65 2.33 0.15
CA LEU A 65 -4.17 3.45 -0.63
C LEU A 65 -3.54 4.78 -0.19
N ASN A 66 -3.42 5.01 1.12
CA ASN A 66 -2.75 6.19 1.67
C ASN A 66 -1.27 6.25 1.26
N LEU A 67 -0.57 5.11 1.31
CA LEU A 67 0.86 5.04 1.01
C LEU A 67 1.14 5.23 -0.49
N VAL A 68 0.39 4.54 -1.34
CA VAL A 68 0.70 4.45 -2.78
C VAL A 68 0.04 5.57 -3.58
N LEU A 69 -1.19 5.93 -3.25
CA LEU A 69 -1.96 6.95 -3.98
C LEU A 69 -2.05 8.29 -3.25
N GLY A 70 -1.83 8.30 -1.93
CA GLY A 70 -2.04 9.50 -1.11
C GLY A 70 -1.11 10.66 -1.45
N LEU A 71 0.05 10.40 -2.08
CA LEU A 71 0.96 11.44 -2.54
C LEU A 71 0.39 12.24 -3.73
N GLN A 72 -0.32 11.57 -4.65
CA GLN A 72 -0.81 12.18 -5.89
C GLN A 72 -2.31 12.52 -5.86
N PHE A 73 -3.12 11.73 -5.15
CA PHE A 73 -4.58 11.76 -5.22
C PHE A 73 -5.21 11.92 -3.84
N ARG A 74 -4.62 12.76 -2.98
CA ARG A 74 -5.02 12.87 -1.57
C ARG A 74 -6.53 13.05 -1.37
N PRO A 75 -7.21 13.99 -2.06
CA PRO A 75 -8.66 14.19 -1.86
C PRO A 75 -9.51 12.97 -2.26
N GLN A 76 -9.08 12.22 -3.27
CA GLN A 76 -9.78 11.03 -3.74
C GLN A 76 -9.54 9.85 -2.80
N VAL A 77 -8.30 9.69 -2.33
CA VAL A 77 -7.91 8.66 -1.37
C VAL A 77 -8.64 8.86 -0.05
N ASP A 78 -8.69 10.09 0.48
CA ASP A 78 -9.37 10.37 1.74
C ASP A 78 -10.88 10.02 1.65
N LYS A 79 -11.53 10.34 0.52
CA LYS A 79 -12.94 9.96 0.28
C LYS A 79 -13.12 8.45 0.21
N LEU A 80 -12.26 7.76 -0.52
CA LEU A 80 -12.32 6.30 -0.68
C LEU A 80 -12.07 5.57 0.64
N VAL A 81 -11.05 5.98 1.40
CA VAL A 81 -10.72 5.43 2.72
C VAL A 81 -11.87 5.65 3.69
N ASN A 82 -12.48 6.83 3.71
CA ASN A 82 -13.65 7.09 4.54
C ASN A 82 -14.84 6.20 4.16
N TYR A 83 -15.10 6.04 2.86
CA TYR A 83 -16.15 5.14 2.39
C TYR A 83 -15.92 3.69 2.83
N LEU A 84 -14.69 3.18 2.69
CA LEU A 84 -14.33 1.83 3.11
C LEU A 84 -14.47 1.61 4.62
N LYS A 85 -14.13 2.61 5.44
CA LYS A 85 -14.32 2.57 6.90
C LYS A 85 -15.80 2.50 7.28
N VAL A 86 -16.64 3.35 6.67
CA VAL A 86 -18.09 3.32 6.90
C VAL A 86 -18.69 1.97 6.51
N LEU A 87 -18.21 1.34 5.43
CA LEU A 87 -18.65 0.02 5.01
C LEU A 87 -18.33 -1.05 6.07
N ILE A 88 -17.12 -1.05 6.63
CA ILE A 88 -16.74 -1.93 7.75
C ILE A 88 -17.69 -1.71 8.92
N ASP A 89 -17.84 -0.46 9.38
CA ASP A 89 -18.64 -0.14 10.57
C ASP A 89 -20.10 -0.57 10.39
N TYR A 90 -20.64 -0.45 9.18
CA TYR A 90 -21.97 -0.97 8.86
C TYR A 90 -22.03 -2.49 8.90
N THR A 91 -21.07 -3.19 8.29
CA THR A 91 -21.03 -4.66 8.26
C THR A 91 -20.87 -5.25 9.67
N PHE A 92 -19.95 -4.74 10.49
CA PHE A 92 -19.74 -5.20 11.86
C PHE A 92 -20.84 -4.72 12.81
N GLY A 93 -21.28 -3.47 12.69
CA GLY A 93 -22.37 -2.93 13.49
C GLY A 93 -23.74 -3.57 13.21
N SER A 94 -23.95 -4.17 12.03
CA SER A 94 -25.13 -4.98 11.72
C SER A 94 -25.05 -6.39 12.32
N LEU A 95 -23.85 -6.95 12.49
CA LEU A 95 -23.65 -8.29 13.08
C LEU A 95 -23.87 -8.27 14.59
N ASP A 96 -23.48 -7.20 15.29
CA ASP A 96 -23.70 -7.02 16.73
C ASP A 96 -25.18 -6.79 17.12
N LYS A 97 -26.06 -6.58 16.15
CA LYS A 97 -27.51 -6.33 16.36
C LYS A 97 -28.41 -7.51 16.05
N LEU A 98 -27.86 -8.66 15.66
CA LEU A 98 -28.66 -9.89 15.50
C LEU A 98 -28.93 -10.48 16.89
N PRO A 99 -30.19 -10.49 17.37
CA PRO A 99 -30.52 -11.19 18.59
C PRO A 99 -30.23 -12.68 18.39
N ILE A 100 -29.29 -13.19 19.18
CA ILE A 100 -29.16 -14.62 19.45
C ILE A 100 -30.54 -15.10 19.89
N THR A 101 -31.17 -15.90 19.03
CA THR A 101 -32.49 -16.52 19.23
C THR A 101 -32.41 -17.61 20.30
#